data_AF-A0A6A6TGD3-F1
#
_entry.id   AF-A0A6A6TGD3-F1
#
_cell.length_a   1.000
_cell.length_b   1.000
_cell.length_c   1.000
_cell.angle_alpha   90.00
_cell.angle_beta   90.00
_cell.angle_gamma   90.00
#
_symmetry.space_group_name_H-M   'P 1'
#
loop_
_entity.id
_entity.type
_entity.pdbx_description
1 polymer ?
#
loop_
_entity_poly.entity_id
_entity_poly.type
_entity_poly.pdbx_seq_one_letter_code
_entity_poly.pdbx_strand_id
1 'polypeptide(L)'
;MTDGAPDPSDYSDLLQTHHSDAFAFSALEQLALDLHDQLRELELQRSLLAAQTDAGLSDVSGPSDDVLQEQLIVAEREAMEAKAEYELRNRITHNVLVMDPVLKAVHGGERTDFAEKRLLPLITENDVISMLHGDLSSRLAVTTRAFSTAEESNIRANDRNAQLAKTLLKLAEEARDQSTYDIENPRLREQVRSVEKSVKESRRRLHTLKGILSGMIVGSGIDWAEKEVLRELVMDDEEDD
;
A
#
# COMPACT_ATOMS: atom_id res chain seq x y z
N MET A 1 30.30 19.79 24.28
CA MET A 1 29.47 20.81 23.62
C MET A 1 29.58 20.56 22.12
N THR A 2 28.79 19.62 21.64
CA THR A 2 28.63 19.36 20.20
C THR A 2 27.34 20.06 19.82
N ASP A 3 27.47 21.20 19.15
CA ASP A 3 26.36 21.86 18.47
C ASP A 3 25.77 20.85 17.49
N GLY A 4 24.57 20.35 17.80
CA GLY A 4 23.80 19.50 16.91
C GLY A 4 23.33 20.39 15.76
N ALA A 5 23.93 20.21 14.58
CA ALA A 5 23.39 20.80 13.37
C ALA A 5 21.91 20.38 13.25
N PRO A 6 20.98 21.31 13.02
CA PRO A 6 19.57 20.98 12.85
C PRO A 6 19.46 20.03 11.65
N ASP A 7 18.88 18.86 11.89
CA ASP A 7 18.61 17.89 10.84
C ASP A 7 17.66 18.58 9.83
N PRO A 8 17.96 18.64 8.53
CA PRO A 8 17.13 19.35 7.54
C PRO A 8 15.72 18.75 7.38
N SER A 9 15.44 17.66 8.08
CA SER A 9 14.15 16.96 8.17
C SER A 9 13.43 17.13 9.51
N ASP A 10 13.97 17.89 10.46
CA ASP A 10 13.28 18.12 11.74
C ASP A 10 12.24 19.24 11.58
N TYR A 11 11.01 18.82 11.26
CA TYR A 11 9.85 19.70 11.16
C TYR A 11 9.11 19.84 12.49
N SER A 12 9.62 19.25 13.58
CA SER A 12 8.91 19.12 14.85
C SER A 12 8.52 20.47 15.46
N ASP A 13 9.36 21.49 15.26
CA ASP A 13 9.07 22.87 15.71
C ASP A 13 7.97 23.56 14.90
N LEU A 14 7.83 23.21 13.60
CA LEU A 14 6.81 23.79 12.72
C LEU A 14 5.44 23.10 12.84
N LEU A 15 5.41 21.92 13.47
CA LEU A 15 4.19 21.17 13.78
C LEU A 15 3.59 21.55 15.14
N GLN A 16 4.25 22.41 15.92
CA GLN A 16 3.72 22.86 17.20
C GLN A 16 2.64 23.91 16.97
N THR A 17 1.40 23.57 17.28
CA THR A 17 0.21 24.44 17.13
C THR A 17 -0.11 25.19 18.43
N HIS A 18 0.87 25.94 18.94
CA HIS A 18 0.77 26.65 20.23
C HIS A 18 -0.38 27.65 20.29
N HIS A 19 -0.68 28.32 19.17
CA HIS A 19 -1.77 29.28 19.09
C HIS A 19 -3.12 28.57 19.00
N SER A 20 -3.21 27.45 18.29
CA SER A 20 -4.44 26.66 18.20
C SER A 20 -4.87 26.11 19.56
N ASP A 21 -3.93 25.59 20.36
CA ASP A 21 -4.23 25.02 21.68
C ASP A 21 -4.62 26.09 22.71
N ALA A 22 -4.11 27.31 22.56
CA ALA A 22 -4.37 28.42 23.47
C ALA A 22 -5.57 29.30 23.04
N PHE A 23 -6.14 29.07 21.85
CA PHE A 23 -7.18 29.93 21.32
C PHE A 23 -8.55 29.66 21.95
N ALA A 24 -9.12 30.68 22.60
CA ALA A 24 -10.46 30.61 23.14
C ALA A 24 -11.44 31.36 22.23
N PHE A 25 -12.43 30.63 21.72
CA PHE A 25 -13.58 31.20 21.02
C PHE A 25 -14.55 31.84 22.03
N SER A 26 -15.19 32.94 21.64
CA SER A 26 -16.32 33.50 22.37
C SER A 26 -17.54 32.58 22.27
N ALA A 27 -18.48 32.70 23.22
CA ALA A 27 -19.70 31.88 23.21
C ALA A 27 -20.52 32.00 21.91
N LEU A 28 -20.51 33.18 21.28
CA LEU A 28 -21.19 33.38 19.99
C LEU A 28 -20.46 32.69 18.84
N GLU A 29 -19.13 32.71 18.83
CA GLU A 29 -18.34 32.01 17.80
C GLU A 29 -18.43 30.50 17.96
N GLN A 30 -18.42 29.98 19.20
CA GLN A 30 -18.68 28.57 19.47
C GLN A 30 -20.05 28.15 18.97
N LEU A 31 -21.09 28.92 19.30
CA LEU A 31 -22.45 28.65 18.82
C LEU A 31 -22.54 28.70 17.29
N ALA A 32 -21.82 29.62 16.63
CA ALA A 32 -21.78 29.68 15.18
C ALA A 32 -21.11 28.44 14.56
N LEU A 33 -20.05 27.92 15.17
CA LEU A 33 -19.39 26.67 14.75
C LEU A 33 -20.31 25.46 14.97
N ASP A 34 -20.95 25.36 16.13
CA ASP A 34 -21.91 24.28 16.42
C ASP A 34 -23.08 24.28 15.41
N LEU A 35 -23.60 25.46 15.06
CA LEU A 35 -24.65 25.60 14.04
C LEU A 35 -24.16 25.22 12.64
N HIS A 36 -22.91 25.53 12.30
CA HIS A 36 -22.30 25.09 11.04
C HIS A 36 -22.23 23.56 10.98
N ASP A 37 -21.79 22.92 12.06
CA ASP A 37 -21.69 21.46 12.12
C ASP A 37 -23.06 20.77 12.05
N GLN A 38 -24.06 21.34 12.72
CA GLN A 38 -25.47 20.91 12.59
C GLN A 38 -25.98 21.07 11.16
N LEU A 39 -25.65 22.18 10.49
CA LEU A 39 -26.05 22.41 9.10
C LEU A 39 -25.44 21.35 8.18
N ARG A 40 -24.17 20.99 8.37
CA ARG A 40 -23.50 19.92 7.61
C ARG A 40 -24.16 18.56 7.81
N GLU A 41 -24.53 18.23 9.04
CA GLU A 41 -25.26 17.00 9.35
C GLU A 41 -26.63 16.97 8.66
N LEU A 42 -27.36 18.08 8.66
CA LEU A 42 -28.65 18.18 7.97
C LEU A 42 -28.52 18.09 6.44
N GLU A 43 -27.46 18.65 5.86
CA GLU A 43 -27.14 18.50 4.44
C GLU A 43 -26.91 17.03 4.06
N LEU A 44 -26.18 16.28 4.90
CA LEU A 44 -25.98 14.84 4.74
C LEU A 44 -27.32 14.10 4.80
N GLN A 45 -28.13 14.33 5.83
CA GLN A 45 -29.44 13.68 5.98
C GLN A 45 -30.35 13.96 4.78
N ARG A 46 -30.35 15.19 4.26
CA ARG A 46 -31.09 15.54 3.06
C ARG A 46 -30.59 14.79 1.83
N SER A 47 -29.28 14.64 1.67
CA SER A 47 -28.70 13.89 0.54
C SER A 47 -29.07 12.41 0.57
N LEU A 48 -29.10 11.80 1.76
CA LEU A 48 -29.52 10.41 1.96
C LEU A 48 -31.01 10.23 1.64
N LEU A 49 -31.87 11.14 2.10
CA LEU A 49 -33.30 11.11 1.77
C LEU A 49 -33.54 11.29 0.27
N ALA A 50 -32.81 12.20 -0.39
CA ALA A 50 -32.89 12.39 -1.83
C ALA A 50 -32.47 11.12 -2.60
N ALA A 51 -31.37 10.49 -2.18
CA ALA A 51 -30.93 9.22 -2.76
C ALA A 51 -31.96 8.10 -2.55
N GLN A 52 -32.61 8.03 -1.38
CA GLN A 52 -33.67 7.06 -1.11
C GLN A 52 -34.92 7.30 -1.98
N THR A 53 -35.26 8.56 -2.26
CA THR A 53 -36.38 8.88 -3.17
C THR A 53 -36.04 8.62 -4.65
N ASP A 54 -34.81 8.91 -5.07
CA ASP A 54 -34.33 8.69 -6.45
C ASP A 54 -34.09 7.21 -6.76
N ALA A 55 -33.66 6.42 -5.77
CA ALA A 55 -33.52 4.97 -5.87
C ALA A 55 -34.86 4.25 -6.09
N GLY A 56 -35.98 4.98 -6.10
CA GLY A 56 -37.29 4.44 -6.40
C GLY A 56 -37.68 3.41 -5.36
N LEU A 57 -38.29 3.86 -4.27
CA LEU A 57 -39.31 3.05 -3.59
C LEU A 57 -40.50 2.86 -4.55
N SER A 58 -40.25 2.16 -5.66
CA SER A 58 -41.26 1.66 -6.58
C SER A 58 -42.04 0.60 -5.83
N ASP A 59 -43.24 1.00 -5.40
CA ASP A 59 -44.40 0.15 -5.18
C ASP A 59 -44.14 -1.11 -4.33
N VAL A 60 -44.28 -0.98 -3.01
CA VAL A 60 -44.30 -2.10 -2.04
C VAL A 60 -45.61 -2.90 -2.14
N SER A 61 -46.15 -3.05 -3.35
CA SER A 61 -47.31 -3.88 -3.66
C SER A 61 -46.82 -5.20 -4.26
N GLY A 62 -46.31 -6.10 -3.42
CA GLY A 62 -46.35 -7.54 -3.68
C GLY A 62 -45.09 -8.32 -4.10
N PRO A 63 -43.85 -8.08 -3.61
CA PRO A 63 -42.82 -9.12 -3.65
C PRO A 63 -42.95 -10.07 -2.46
N SER A 64 -42.57 -11.33 -2.62
CA SER A 64 -42.43 -12.30 -1.53
C SER A 64 -41.35 -11.86 -0.53
N ASP A 65 -41.46 -12.26 0.73
CA ASP A 65 -40.58 -11.86 1.84
C ASP A 65 -39.08 -12.06 1.53
N ASP A 66 -38.74 -13.15 0.83
CA ASP A 66 -37.35 -13.44 0.40
C ASP A 66 -36.81 -12.43 -0.63
N VAL A 67 -37.66 -11.93 -1.54
CA VAL A 67 -37.28 -10.94 -2.56
C VAL A 67 -37.16 -9.55 -1.95
N LEU A 68 -38.01 -9.24 -0.96
CA LEU A 68 -37.89 -8.02 -0.17
C LEU A 68 -36.59 -8.00 0.64
N GLN A 69 -36.19 -9.13 1.22
CA GLN A 69 -34.94 -9.23 1.98
C GLN A 69 -33.71 -9.05 1.07
N GLU A 70 -33.70 -9.67 -0.11
CA GLU A 70 -32.61 -9.48 -1.08
C GLU A 70 -32.52 -8.04 -1.58
N GLN A 71 -33.67 -7.42 -1.90
CA GLN A 71 -33.74 -6.01 -2.29
C GLN A 71 -33.30 -5.06 -1.18
N LEU A 72 -33.61 -5.37 0.08
CA LEU A 72 -33.18 -4.59 1.24
C LEU A 72 -31.67 -4.65 1.42
N ILE A 73 -31.05 -5.84 1.28
CA ILE A 73 -29.60 -6.00 1.36
C ILE A 73 -28.89 -5.19 0.25
N VAL A 74 -29.43 -5.22 -0.96
CA VAL A 74 -28.89 -4.42 -2.09
C VAL A 74 -29.03 -2.92 -1.82
N ALA A 75 -30.22 -2.48 -1.39
CA ALA A 75 -30.46 -1.07 -1.07
C ALA A 75 -29.60 -0.58 0.11
N GLU A 76 -29.39 -1.40 1.14
CA GLU A 76 -28.52 -1.08 2.27
C GLU A 76 -27.06 -0.95 1.81
N ARG A 77 -26.60 -1.86 0.95
CA ARG A 77 -25.25 -1.79 0.39
C ARG A 77 -25.07 -0.54 -0.48
N GLU A 78 -26.03 -0.22 -1.34
CA GLU A 78 -26.00 0.97 -2.19
C GLU A 78 -26.05 2.26 -1.35
N ALA A 79 -26.87 2.29 -0.29
CA ALA A 79 -26.92 3.42 0.64
C ALA A 79 -25.60 3.58 1.42
N MET A 80 -24.97 2.47 1.85
CA MET A 80 -23.66 2.50 2.48
C MET A 80 -22.56 2.98 1.53
N GLU A 81 -22.59 2.53 0.27
CA GLU A 81 -21.64 2.96 -0.76
C GLU A 81 -21.79 4.45 -1.08
N ALA A 82 -23.03 4.93 -1.27
CA ALA A 82 -23.32 6.35 -1.47
C ALA A 82 -22.90 7.21 -0.28
N LYS A 83 -23.10 6.73 0.96
CA LYS A 83 -22.64 7.41 2.17
C LYS A 83 -21.12 7.49 2.21
N ALA A 84 -20.43 6.38 1.94
CA ALA A 84 -18.97 6.35 1.91
C ALA A 84 -18.41 7.29 0.83
N GLU A 85 -19.02 7.34 -0.34
CA GLU A 85 -18.65 8.25 -1.42
C GLU A 85 -18.85 9.72 -1.01
N TYR A 86 -20.00 10.07 -0.42
CA TYR A 86 -20.26 11.42 0.06
C TYR A 86 -19.25 11.84 1.14
N GLU A 87 -19.02 10.99 2.15
CA GLU A 87 -18.05 11.26 3.22
C GLU A 87 -16.64 11.43 2.64
N LEU A 88 -16.24 10.57 1.71
CA LEU A 88 -14.95 10.68 1.04
C LEU A 88 -14.83 11.98 0.25
N ARG A 89 -15.85 12.33 -0.54
CA ARG A 89 -15.87 13.59 -1.31
C ARG A 89 -15.84 14.81 -0.39
N ASN A 90 -16.61 14.81 0.69
CA ASN A 90 -16.64 15.91 1.64
C ASN A 90 -15.29 16.03 2.36
N ARG A 91 -14.68 14.91 2.76
CA ARG A 91 -13.34 14.88 3.35
C ARG A 91 -12.27 15.37 2.38
N ILE A 92 -12.33 14.99 1.10
CA ILE A 92 -11.41 15.49 0.06
C ILE A 92 -11.58 17.00 -0.09
N THR A 93 -12.82 17.48 -0.19
CA THR A 93 -13.12 18.91 -0.36
C THR A 93 -12.65 19.70 0.87
N HIS A 94 -12.92 19.20 2.07
CA HIS A 94 -12.47 19.79 3.32
C HIS A 94 -10.94 19.82 3.40
N ASN A 95 -10.27 18.71 3.08
CA ASN A 95 -8.81 18.66 3.06
C ASN A 95 -8.22 19.63 2.05
N VAL A 96 -8.78 19.76 0.85
CA VAL A 96 -8.30 20.75 -0.14
C VAL A 96 -8.47 22.17 0.40
N LEU A 97 -9.62 22.48 1.00
CA LEU A 97 -9.89 23.81 1.55
C LEU A 97 -8.99 24.16 2.76
N VAL A 98 -8.68 23.18 3.62
CA VAL A 98 -7.84 23.39 4.81
C VAL A 98 -6.34 23.38 4.47
N MET A 99 -5.95 22.73 3.36
CA MET A 99 -4.55 22.59 2.93
C MET A 99 -4.11 23.65 1.91
N ASP A 100 -5.01 24.53 1.47
CA ASP A 100 -4.68 25.67 0.62
C ASP A 100 -4.29 26.86 1.52
N PRO A 101 -3.02 27.33 1.49
CA PRO A 101 -2.58 28.43 2.34
C PRO A 101 -3.27 29.74 1.94
N VAL A 102 -3.92 30.40 2.90
CA VAL A 102 -4.54 31.71 2.73
C VAL A 102 -3.52 32.77 3.12
N LEU A 103 -2.55 32.97 2.23
CA LEU A 103 -1.45 33.91 2.42
C LEU A 103 -1.93 35.25 3.01
N LYS A 104 -1.11 35.86 3.89
CA LYS A 104 -1.28 37.18 4.55
C LYS A 104 -1.75 38.36 3.66
N ALA A 105 -1.82 38.17 2.34
CA ALA A 105 -2.37 39.14 1.40
C ALA A 105 -3.86 39.44 1.63
N VAL A 106 -4.63 38.49 2.17
CA VAL A 106 -6.07 38.68 2.45
C VAL A 106 -6.30 39.09 3.90
N HIS A 107 -5.57 38.49 4.85
CA HIS A 107 -5.72 38.70 6.28
C HIS A 107 -4.43 39.30 6.87
N GLY A 108 -4.51 40.51 7.44
CA GLY A 108 -3.36 41.21 8.06
C GLY A 108 -3.08 42.64 7.56
N GLY A 109 -3.91 43.18 6.66
CA GLY A 109 -3.82 44.59 6.28
C GLY A 109 -4.17 45.55 7.43
N GLU A 110 -3.73 46.81 7.35
CA GLU A 110 -3.98 47.81 8.41
C GLU A 110 -5.47 48.04 8.72
N ARG A 111 -6.34 47.79 7.73
CA ARG A 111 -7.80 47.99 7.79
C ARG A 111 -8.60 46.75 8.23
N THR A 112 -7.93 45.69 8.68
CA THR A 112 -8.60 44.47 9.15
C THR A 112 -9.27 44.64 10.52
N ASP A 113 -10.39 43.95 10.72
CA ASP A 113 -11.19 44.03 11.94
C ASP A 113 -10.48 43.33 13.12
N PHE A 114 -10.86 43.66 14.35
CA PHE A 114 -10.27 43.08 15.56
C PHE A 114 -10.44 41.55 15.61
N ALA A 115 -11.60 41.03 15.19
CA ALA A 115 -11.85 39.60 15.14
C ALA A 115 -10.88 38.88 14.18
N GLU A 116 -10.61 39.48 13.04
CA GLU A 116 -9.68 38.95 12.03
C GLU A 116 -8.23 38.97 12.52
N LYS A 117 -7.81 40.06 13.18
CA LYS A 117 -6.48 40.14 13.81
C LYS A 117 -6.28 39.11 14.91
N ARG A 118 -7.36 38.72 15.62
CA ARG A 118 -7.31 37.69 16.65
C ARG A 118 -7.07 36.30 16.05
N LEU A 119 -7.66 36.00 14.89
CA LEU A 119 -7.51 34.73 14.18
C LEU A 119 -6.18 34.60 13.42
N LEU A 120 -5.49 35.71 13.17
CA LEU A 120 -4.26 35.73 12.38
C LEU A 120 -3.19 34.71 12.81
N PRO A 121 -2.91 34.47 14.10
CA PRO A 121 -1.96 33.44 14.52
C PRO A 121 -2.37 32.02 14.08
N LEU A 122 -3.67 31.70 14.15
CA LEU A 122 -4.20 30.40 13.70
C LEU A 122 -4.06 30.23 12.19
N ILE A 123 -4.37 31.29 11.43
CA ILE A 123 -4.22 31.30 9.97
C ILE A 123 -2.75 31.09 9.60
N THR A 124 -1.82 31.73 10.31
CA THR A 124 -0.39 31.56 10.05
C THR A 124 0.13 30.16 10.40
N GLU A 125 -0.36 29.54 11.48
CA GLU A 125 -0.01 28.14 11.80
C GLU A 125 -0.54 27.19 10.72
N ASN A 126 -1.80 27.37 10.32
CA ASN A 126 -2.41 26.57 9.26
C ASN A 126 -1.64 26.72 7.94
N ASP A 127 -1.31 27.94 7.52
CA ASP A 127 -0.52 28.21 6.31
C ASP A 127 0.83 27.47 6.32
N VAL A 128 1.54 27.49 7.45
CA VAL A 128 2.83 26.81 7.60
C VAL A 128 2.66 25.30 7.47
N ILE A 129 1.67 24.72 8.14
CA ILE A 129 1.38 23.27 8.06
C ILE A 129 0.98 22.89 6.64
N SER A 130 0.11 23.67 6.00
CA SER A 130 -0.36 23.47 4.62
C SER A 130 0.80 23.50 3.61
N MET A 131 1.72 24.46 3.75
CA MET A 131 2.91 24.53 2.90
C MET A 131 3.84 23.32 3.10
N LEU A 132 4.09 22.90 4.34
CA LEU A 132 4.92 21.72 4.64
C LEU A 132 4.27 20.43 4.12
N HIS A 133 2.97 20.27 4.33
CA HIS A 133 2.22 19.15 3.81
C HIS A 133 2.29 19.10 2.28
N GLY A 134 2.19 20.25 1.61
CA GLY A 134 2.37 20.37 0.16
C GLY A 134 3.77 19.91 -0.31
N ASP A 135 4.83 20.35 0.36
CA ASP A 135 6.21 19.91 0.06
C ASP A 135 6.36 18.39 0.27
N LEU A 136 5.96 17.88 1.43
CA LEU A 136 6.05 16.44 1.75
C LEU A 136 5.23 15.59 0.78
N SER A 137 4.02 16.01 0.42
CA SER A 137 3.17 15.32 -0.56
C SER A 137 3.81 15.31 -1.94
N SER A 138 4.44 16.42 -2.36
CA SER A 138 5.15 16.49 -3.63
C SER A 138 6.36 15.55 -3.65
N ARG A 139 7.14 15.50 -2.57
CA ARG A 139 8.28 14.59 -2.41
C ARG A 139 7.83 13.14 -2.43
N LEU A 140 6.76 12.82 -1.68
CA LEU A 140 6.16 11.49 -1.67
C LEU A 140 5.71 11.06 -3.07
N ALA A 141 5.03 11.95 -3.81
CA ALA A 141 4.61 11.66 -5.18
C ALA A 141 5.81 11.40 -6.11
N VAL A 142 6.91 12.15 -5.96
CA VAL A 142 8.14 11.92 -6.72
C VAL A 142 8.79 10.59 -6.34
N THR A 143 8.93 10.28 -5.05
CA THR A 143 9.53 9.01 -4.59
C THR A 143 8.71 7.81 -5.00
N THR A 144 7.38 7.89 -4.93
CA THR A 144 6.48 6.81 -5.36
C THR A 144 6.62 6.57 -6.86
N ARG A 145 6.66 7.63 -7.68
CA ARG A 145 6.91 7.48 -9.12
C ARG A 145 8.27 6.85 -9.41
N ALA A 146 9.33 7.31 -8.73
CA ALA A 146 10.66 6.74 -8.87
C ALA A 146 10.68 5.26 -8.49
N PHE A 147 10.03 4.90 -7.38
CA PHE A 147 9.87 3.52 -6.92
C PHE A 147 9.15 2.66 -7.96
N SER A 148 7.99 3.08 -8.46
CA SER A 148 7.26 2.35 -9.51
C SER A 148 8.08 2.16 -10.78
N THR A 149 8.82 3.18 -11.22
CA THR A 149 9.71 3.03 -12.39
C THR A 149 10.87 2.06 -12.14
N ALA A 150 11.41 2.04 -10.92
CA ALA A 150 12.45 1.11 -10.53
C ALA A 150 11.91 -0.32 -10.46
N GLU A 151 10.70 -0.51 -9.93
CA GLU A 151 10.00 -1.79 -9.88
C GLU A 151 9.74 -2.35 -11.28
N GLU A 152 9.22 -1.54 -12.20
CA GLU A 152 9.05 -1.94 -13.61
C GLU A 152 10.37 -2.35 -14.26
N SER A 153 11.45 -1.61 -13.97
CA SER A 153 12.78 -1.94 -14.51
C SER A 153 13.33 -3.25 -13.93
N ASN A 154 13.04 -3.54 -12.66
CA ASN A 154 13.43 -4.76 -11.98
C ASN A 154 12.67 -5.97 -12.53
N ILE A 155 11.34 -5.88 -12.68
CA ILE A 155 10.52 -6.91 -13.31
C ILE A 155 11.08 -7.26 -14.70
N ARG A 156 11.34 -6.24 -15.54
CA ARG A 156 11.92 -6.45 -16.88
C ARG A 156 13.32 -7.06 -16.84
N ALA A 157 14.15 -6.71 -15.87
CA ALA A 157 15.47 -7.29 -15.70
C ALA A 157 15.37 -8.76 -15.27
N ASN A 158 14.46 -9.07 -14.35
CA ASN A 158 14.20 -10.43 -13.89
C ASN A 158 13.67 -11.32 -15.02
N ASP A 159 12.73 -10.83 -15.83
CA ASP A 159 12.23 -11.54 -17.02
C ASP A 159 13.36 -11.87 -18.00
N ARG A 160 14.27 -10.92 -18.24
CA ARG A 160 15.44 -11.14 -19.10
C ARG A 160 16.41 -12.14 -18.47
N ASN A 161 16.65 -12.06 -17.16
CA ASN A 161 17.51 -13.02 -16.47
C ASN A 161 16.93 -14.43 -16.55
N ALA A 162 15.62 -14.59 -16.39
CA ALA A 162 14.94 -15.87 -16.55
C ALA A 162 15.05 -16.40 -17.99
N GLN A 163 14.87 -15.55 -19.00
CA GLN A 163 15.07 -15.93 -20.40
C GLN A 163 16.53 -16.35 -20.68
N LEU A 164 17.50 -15.59 -20.20
CA LEU A 164 18.91 -15.89 -20.35
C LEU A 164 19.28 -17.21 -19.65
N ALA A 165 18.79 -17.43 -18.43
CA ALA A 165 18.97 -18.70 -17.71
C ALA A 165 18.42 -19.89 -18.51
N LYS A 166 17.22 -19.77 -19.10
CA LYS A 166 16.66 -20.79 -20.00
C LYS A 166 17.54 -21.04 -21.22
N THR A 167 18.07 -19.99 -21.85
CA THR A 167 18.99 -20.15 -22.99
C THR A 167 20.31 -20.79 -22.59
N LEU A 168 20.85 -20.45 -21.42
CA LEU A 168 22.07 -21.05 -20.89
C LEU A 168 21.87 -22.52 -20.56
N LEU A 169 20.74 -22.89 -19.96
CA LEU A 169 20.39 -24.28 -19.67
C LEU A 169 20.30 -25.08 -20.97
N LYS A 170 19.57 -24.56 -21.97
CA LYS A 170 19.49 -25.19 -23.30
C LYS A 170 20.87 -25.35 -23.97
N LEU A 171 21.71 -24.31 -23.92
CA LEU A 171 23.07 -24.38 -24.47
C LEU A 171 23.94 -25.38 -23.71
N ALA A 172 23.78 -25.50 -22.39
CA ALA A 172 24.47 -26.48 -21.56
C ALA A 172 24.01 -27.91 -21.88
N GLU A 173 22.72 -28.13 -22.14
CA GLU A 173 22.18 -29.39 -22.63
C GLU A 173 22.72 -29.75 -24.01
N GLU A 174 22.67 -28.81 -24.96
CA GLU A 174 23.24 -29.00 -26.30
C GLU A 174 24.75 -29.32 -26.25
N ALA A 175 25.50 -28.64 -25.39
CA ALA A 175 26.92 -28.91 -25.18
C ALA A 175 27.17 -30.28 -24.53
N ARG A 176 26.32 -30.70 -23.58
CA ARG A 176 26.39 -32.03 -22.97
C ARG A 176 26.11 -33.12 -24.01
N ASP A 177 25.09 -32.95 -24.83
CA ASP A 177 24.75 -33.89 -25.89
C ASP A 177 25.89 -33.97 -26.92
N GLN A 178 26.37 -32.83 -27.43
CA GLN A 178 27.54 -32.81 -28.32
C GLN A 178 28.75 -33.52 -27.69
N SER A 179 29.06 -33.23 -26.41
CA SER A 179 30.17 -33.87 -25.71
C SER A 179 30.05 -35.39 -25.56
N THR A 180 28.84 -35.96 -25.60
CA THR A 180 28.65 -37.42 -25.50
C THR A 180 28.67 -38.11 -26.87
N TYR A 181 28.23 -37.41 -27.93
CA TYR A 181 28.23 -37.91 -29.31
C TYR A 181 29.58 -37.74 -30.04
N ASP A 182 30.35 -36.70 -29.74
CA ASP A 182 31.65 -36.40 -30.40
C ASP A 182 32.85 -37.17 -29.82
N ILE A 183 32.66 -38.00 -28.79
CA ILE A 183 33.74 -38.86 -28.29
C ILE A 183 34.00 -39.99 -29.31
N GLU A 184 35.00 -39.83 -30.17
CA GLU A 184 35.45 -40.85 -31.14
C GLU A 184 35.97 -42.13 -30.46
N ASN A 185 36.46 -42.01 -29.22
CA ASN A 185 37.10 -43.10 -28.48
C ASN A 185 36.07 -43.88 -27.62
N PRO A 186 35.76 -45.16 -27.93
CA PRO A 186 34.67 -45.89 -27.28
C PRO A 186 34.89 -46.13 -25.79
N ARG A 187 36.15 -46.22 -25.32
CA ARG A 187 36.48 -46.37 -23.89
C ARG A 187 36.17 -45.12 -23.07
N LEU A 188 36.39 -43.93 -23.62
CA LEU A 188 36.09 -42.67 -22.95
C LEU A 188 34.58 -42.44 -22.84
N ARG A 189 33.81 -42.86 -23.86
CA ARG A 189 32.34 -42.80 -23.85
C ARG A 189 31.74 -43.70 -22.76
N GLU A 190 32.27 -44.90 -22.57
CA GLU A 190 31.84 -45.81 -21.49
C GLU A 190 32.17 -45.23 -20.10
N GLN A 191 33.34 -44.61 -19.93
CA GLN A 191 33.73 -43.95 -18.69
C GLN A 191 32.83 -42.76 -18.35
N VAL A 192 32.54 -41.88 -19.32
CA VAL A 192 31.59 -40.76 -19.13
C VAL A 192 30.21 -41.27 -18.73
N ARG A 193 29.66 -42.28 -19.42
CA ARG A 193 28.37 -42.88 -19.05
C ARG A 193 28.36 -43.49 -17.65
N SER A 194 29.45 -44.12 -17.23
CA SER A 194 29.56 -44.69 -15.88
C SER A 194 29.58 -43.61 -14.80
N VAL A 195 30.23 -42.47 -15.06
CA VAL A 195 30.27 -41.32 -14.16
C VAL A 195 28.92 -40.62 -14.12
N GLU A 196 28.23 -40.45 -15.25
CA GLU A 196 26.87 -39.90 -15.27
C GLU A 196 25.89 -40.76 -14.48
N LYS A 197 26.03 -42.10 -14.58
CA LYS A 197 25.22 -43.05 -13.80
C LYS A 197 25.48 -42.91 -12.30
N SER A 198 26.74 -42.75 -11.88
CA SER A 198 27.09 -42.58 -10.47
C SER A 198 26.62 -41.24 -9.90
N VAL A 199 26.67 -40.16 -10.69
CA VAL A 199 26.12 -38.84 -10.32
C VAL A 199 24.60 -38.91 -10.15
N LYS A 200 23.89 -39.57 -11.07
CA LYS A 200 22.43 -39.77 -10.97
C LYS A 200 22.05 -40.58 -9.73
N GLU A 201 22.84 -41.60 -9.40
CA GLU A 201 22.63 -42.39 -8.19
C GLU A 201 22.90 -41.56 -6.92
N SER A 202 23.94 -40.71 -6.93
CA SER A 202 24.23 -39.79 -5.82
C SER A 202 23.14 -38.76 -5.60
N ARG A 203 22.59 -38.17 -6.67
CA ARG A 203 21.47 -37.22 -6.59
C ARG A 203 20.21 -37.88 -6.01
N ARG A 204 19.89 -39.11 -6.45
CA ARG A 204 18.78 -39.88 -5.88
C ARG A 204 18.96 -40.12 -4.39
N ARG A 205 20.17 -40.50 -3.96
CA ARG A 205 20.48 -40.68 -2.53
C ARG A 205 20.33 -39.37 -1.75
N LEU A 206 20.81 -38.25 -2.30
CA LEU A 206 20.66 -36.93 -1.67
C LEU A 206 19.18 -36.55 -1.51
N HIS A 207 18.37 -36.76 -2.54
CA HIS A 207 16.93 -36.48 -2.48
C HIS A 207 16.21 -37.36 -1.45
N THR A 208 16.54 -38.66 -1.39
CA THR A 208 16.02 -39.56 -0.34
C THR A 208 16.43 -39.08 1.06
N LEU A 209 17.68 -38.65 1.24
CA LEU A 209 18.15 -38.11 2.52
C LEU A 209 17.45 -36.81 2.89
N LYS A 210 17.26 -35.88 1.94
CA LYS A 210 16.52 -34.62 2.15
C LYS A 210 15.08 -34.88 2.58
N GLY A 211 14.38 -35.81 1.90
CA GLY A 211 13.02 -36.21 2.27
C GLY A 211 12.93 -36.84 3.67
N ILE A 212 13.89 -37.68 4.04
CA ILE A 212 13.96 -38.27 5.39
C ILE A 212 14.22 -37.18 6.45
N LEU A 213 15.15 -36.27 6.20
CA LEU A 213 15.46 -35.15 7.10
C LEU A 213 14.28 -34.20 7.27
N SER A 214 13.61 -33.82 6.19
CA SER A 214 12.41 -32.99 6.22
C SER A 214 11.29 -33.67 7.02
N GLY A 215 11.01 -34.95 6.76
CA GLY A 215 10.03 -35.73 7.52
C GLY A 215 10.39 -35.88 9.01
N MET A 216 11.67 -36.02 9.34
CA MET A 216 12.16 -36.06 10.73
C MET A 216 11.98 -34.71 11.43
N ILE A 217 12.29 -33.59 10.77
CA ILE A 217 12.17 -32.24 11.33
C ILE A 217 10.70 -31.91 11.58
N VAL A 218 9.83 -32.13 10.60
CA VAL A 218 8.37 -31.90 10.74
C VAL A 218 7.76 -32.82 11.80
N GLY A 219 8.16 -34.10 11.84
CA GLY A 219 7.68 -35.07 12.83
C GLY A 219 8.22 -34.88 14.25
N SER A 220 9.29 -34.10 14.43
CA SER A 220 9.91 -33.84 15.74
C SER A 220 9.16 -32.82 16.60
N GLY A 221 8.21 -32.07 16.01
CA GLY A 221 7.48 -31.01 16.70
C GLY A 221 8.30 -29.75 17.01
N ILE A 222 9.51 -29.63 16.44
CA ILE A 222 10.30 -28.39 16.48
C ILE A 222 9.61 -27.34 15.60
N ASP A 223 9.52 -26.09 16.07
CA ASP A 223 9.03 -24.98 15.26
C ASP A 223 10.05 -24.63 14.16
N TRP A 224 9.84 -25.24 13.00
CA TRP A 224 10.69 -25.12 11.82
C TRP A 224 10.25 -23.95 10.91
N ALA A 225 9.06 -23.39 11.10
CA ALA A 225 8.52 -22.33 10.26
C ALA A 225 9.10 -20.96 10.60
N GLU A 226 9.42 -20.70 11.88
CA GLU A 226 10.04 -19.46 12.33
C GLU A 226 11.55 -19.38 12.03
N LYS A 227 12.22 -20.52 11.87
CA LYS A 227 13.67 -20.59 11.65
C LYS A 227 13.98 -20.73 10.17
N GLU A 228 14.52 -19.68 9.56
CA GLU A 228 14.90 -19.62 8.13
C GLU A 228 15.62 -20.88 7.63
N VAL A 229 16.64 -21.34 8.38
CA VAL A 229 17.46 -22.51 8.00
C VAL A 229 16.66 -23.82 8.00
N LEU A 230 15.68 -23.97 8.90
CA LEU A 230 14.83 -25.16 8.94
C LEU A 230 13.71 -25.06 7.93
N ARG A 231 13.20 -23.85 7.69
CA ARG A 231 12.20 -23.58 6.66
C ARG A 231 12.75 -23.90 5.27
N GLU A 232 13.95 -23.47 4.95
CA GLU A 232 14.65 -23.79 3.68
C GLU A 232 14.94 -25.29 3.54
N LEU A 233 15.26 -25.97 4.65
CA LEU A 233 15.55 -27.40 4.63
C LEU A 233 14.29 -28.28 4.47
N VAL A 234 13.14 -27.78 4.94
CA VAL A 234 11.84 -28.48 4.93
C VAL A 234 11.03 -28.14 3.68
N MET A 235 11.04 -26.89 3.24
CA MET A 235 10.40 -26.45 2.01
C MET A 235 11.26 -26.91 0.83
N ASP A 236 10.75 -27.88 0.08
CA ASP A 236 11.27 -28.14 -1.25
C ASP A 236 10.78 -27.00 -2.15
N ASP A 237 11.66 -26.05 -2.46
CA ASP A 237 11.48 -25.23 -3.65
C ASP A 237 11.59 -26.18 -4.84
N GLU A 238 10.44 -26.69 -5.29
CA GLU A 238 10.31 -27.49 -6.49
C GLU A 238 10.78 -26.69 -7.71
N GLU A 239 12.01 -26.91 -8.13
CA GLU A 239 12.39 -26.79 -9.54
C GLU A 239 13.22 -28.02 -9.90
N ASP A 240 12.60 -29.00 -10.56
CA ASP A 240 13.27 -29.97 -11.42
C ASP A 240 12.20 -30.69 -12.28
N ASP A 241 11.65 -29.95 -13.25
CA ASP A 241 11.37 -30.47 -14.60
C ASP A 241 12.38 -29.85 -15.57
#